data_AF-A0A499UVD3-F1
#
_entry.id   AF-A0A499UVD3-F1
#
_cell.length_a   1.000
_cell.length_b   1.000
_cell.length_c   1.000
_cell.angle_alpha   90.00
_cell.angle_beta   90.00
_cell.angle_gamma   90.00
#
_symmetry.space_group_name_H-M   'P 1'
#
loop_
_entity.id
_entity.type
_entity.pdbx_description
1 polymer ?
#
loop_
_entity_poly.entity_id
_entity_poly.type
_entity_poly.pdbx_seq_one_letter_code
_entity_poly.pdbx_strand_id
1 'polypeptide(L)'
;MVSADPAVAASYRAQDAVDFYLQELPEGTRWDNSVTVRSTHKARMYEPGVLIDRVSPTPLLMIVGEQDTVTLTDTGLTAYNRALEPKQLARIPGGHFAPYTTEFAPASAAATAFFRDHLTPDGDCPAGGQRRFVRRTCRIQHSQDALPSAGARC
;
A
#
# COMPACT_ATOMS: atom_id res chain seq x y z
N MET A 1 -8.16 22.58 -3.77
CA MET A 1 -7.36 21.58 -3.03
C MET A 1 -6.02 21.37 -3.73
N VAL A 2 -6.00 21.16 -5.04
CA VAL A 2 -4.80 21.16 -5.89
C VAL A 2 -4.80 22.33 -6.88
N SER A 3 -3.60 22.80 -7.25
CA SER A 3 -3.40 23.74 -8.38
C SER A 3 -1.92 23.82 -8.75
N ALA A 4 -1.61 23.85 -10.05
CA ALA A 4 -0.27 24.15 -10.55
C ALA A 4 0.03 25.66 -10.51
N ASP A 5 -0.99 26.53 -10.52
CA ASP A 5 -0.81 27.99 -10.47
C ASP A 5 -0.34 28.43 -9.08
N PRO A 6 0.88 29.01 -8.95
CA PRO A 6 1.40 29.48 -7.66
C PRO A 6 0.56 30.60 -7.03
N ALA A 7 -0.21 31.37 -7.80
CA ALA A 7 -1.09 32.42 -7.30
C ALA A 7 -2.35 31.88 -6.61
N VAL A 8 -2.75 30.64 -6.91
CA VAL A 8 -3.92 29.98 -6.31
C VAL A 8 -3.50 29.23 -5.04
N ALA A 9 -4.21 29.46 -3.94
CA ALA A 9 -3.99 28.70 -2.70
C ALA A 9 -4.34 27.22 -2.90
N ALA A 10 -3.38 26.32 -2.68
CA ALA A 10 -3.54 24.88 -2.84
C ALA A 10 -2.75 24.11 -1.78
N SER A 11 -3.25 22.93 -1.41
CA SER A 11 -2.56 21.99 -0.53
C SER A 11 -1.49 21.20 -1.27
N TYR A 12 -1.75 20.80 -2.52
CA TYR A 12 -0.80 20.09 -3.37
C TYR A 12 -0.58 20.85 -4.69
N ARG A 13 0.68 20.84 -5.13
CA ARG A 13 1.12 21.47 -6.38
C ARG A 13 1.92 20.54 -7.29
N ALA A 14 2.27 19.35 -6.80
CA ALA A 14 2.96 18.36 -7.62
C ALA A 14 2.07 17.96 -8.80
N GLN A 15 2.68 17.81 -9.98
CA GLN A 15 1.94 17.64 -11.23
C GLN A 15 1.10 16.36 -11.22
N ASP A 16 1.65 15.27 -10.68
CA ASP A 16 0.94 14.00 -10.51
C ASP A 16 -0.33 14.12 -9.67
N ALA A 17 -0.31 14.94 -8.61
CA ALA A 17 -1.49 15.23 -7.82
C ALA A 17 -2.49 16.12 -8.57
N VAL A 18 -1.99 17.13 -9.29
CA VAL A 18 -2.85 18.01 -10.11
C VAL A 18 -3.56 17.18 -11.18
N ASP A 19 -2.83 16.36 -11.92
CA ASP A 19 -3.35 15.50 -12.98
C ASP A 19 -4.39 14.51 -12.42
N PHE A 20 -4.09 13.87 -11.29
CA PHE A 20 -5.00 12.91 -10.67
C PHE A 20 -6.29 13.55 -10.18
N TYR A 21 -6.23 14.69 -9.47
CA TYR A 21 -7.42 15.31 -8.89
C TYR A 21 -8.22 16.17 -9.87
N LEU A 22 -7.64 16.56 -11.01
CA LEU A 22 -8.31 17.30 -12.08
C LEU A 22 -8.60 16.45 -13.32
N GLN A 23 -8.39 15.12 -13.25
CA GLN A 23 -8.72 14.21 -14.34
C GLN A 23 -10.21 14.28 -14.71
N GLU A 24 -10.52 13.89 -15.94
CA GLU A 24 -11.90 13.71 -16.36
C GLU A 24 -12.57 12.59 -15.56
N LEU A 25 -13.76 12.88 -15.04
CA LEU A 25 -14.53 11.94 -14.24
C LEU A 25 -15.76 11.46 -15.02
N PRO A 26 -16.26 10.23 -14.78
CA PRO A 26 -17.48 9.74 -15.37
C PRO A 26 -18.67 10.68 -15.10
N GLU A 27 -19.60 10.75 -16.05
CA GLU A 27 -20.82 11.55 -15.91
C GLU A 27 -21.57 11.21 -14.61
N GLY A 28 -22.04 12.24 -13.90
CA GLY A 28 -22.72 12.10 -12.61
C GLY A 28 -21.79 11.98 -11.40
N THR A 29 -20.47 11.93 -11.58
CA THR A 29 -19.52 11.95 -10.47
C THR A 29 -19.50 13.33 -9.81
N ARG A 30 -19.78 13.38 -8.50
CA ARG A 30 -19.70 14.61 -7.72
C ARG A 30 -18.33 14.74 -7.06
N TRP A 31 -17.51 15.64 -7.61
CA TRP A 31 -16.20 16.01 -7.09
C TRP A 31 -16.07 17.53 -7.04
N ASP A 32 -15.47 18.05 -5.96
CA ASP A 32 -15.16 19.48 -5.83
C ASP A 32 -13.72 19.64 -5.35
N ASN A 33 -12.93 20.43 -6.08
CA ASN A 33 -11.52 20.67 -5.78
C ASN A 33 -11.36 21.70 -4.65
N SER A 34 -11.94 21.42 -3.48
CA SER A 34 -11.91 22.32 -2.33
C SER A 34 -11.53 21.59 -1.03
N VAL A 35 -10.89 22.32 -0.13
CA VAL A 35 -10.59 21.86 1.23
C VAL A 35 -10.53 23.07 2.15
N THR A 36 -11.03 22.94 3.38
CA THR A 36 -10.96 24.05 4.34
C THR A 36 -9.55 24.18 4.91
N VAL A 37 -9.11 25.41 5.20
CA VAL A 37 -7.83 25.67 5.88
C VAL A 37 -7.76 24.93 7.22
N ARG A 38 -8.88 24.83 7.94
CA ARG A 38 -8.97 24.09 9.21
C ARG A 38 -8.71 22.59 9.04
N SER A 39 -9.19 21.99 7.95
CA SER A 39 -8.90 20.58 7.63
C SER A 39 -7.43 20.38 7.29
N THR A 40 -6.84 21.26 6.47
CA THR A 40 -5.41 21.22 6.14
C THR A 40 -4.54 21.37 7.39
N HIS A 41 -4.93 22.23 8.32
CA HIS A 41 -4.25 22.37 9.61
C HIS A 41 -4.32 21.07 10.42
N LYS A 42 -5.49 20.43 10.51
CA LYS A 42 -5.66 19.14 11.21
C LYS A 42 -4.84 18.01 10.59
N ALA A 43 -4.74 17.97 9.26
CA ALA A 43 -3.95 16.95 8.56
C ALA A 43 -2.47 16.97 8.98
N ARG A 44 -1.91 18.14 9.33
CA ARG A 44 -0.52 18.27 9.81
C ARG A 44 -0.27 17.67 11.20
N MET A 45 -1.32 17.31 11.92
CA MET A 45 -1.24 16.67 13.25
C MET A 45 -1.67 15.19 13.17
N TYR A 46 -1.99 14.69 11.98
CA TYR A 46 -2.50 13.34 11.79
C TYR A 46 -1.35 12.35 11.57
N GLU A 47 -1.04 11.58 12.61
CA GLU A 47 0.08 10.64 12.64
C GLU A 47 -0.39 9.20 12.93
N PRO A 48 -1.14 8.55 12.02
CA PRO A 48 -1.74 7.23 12.28
C PRO A 48 -0.69 6.13 12.49
N GLY A 49 0.51 6.27 11.91
CA GLY A 49 1.61 5.31 12.05
C GLY A 49 2.13 5.17 13.49
N VAL A 50 1.79 6.08 14.40
CA VAL A 50 2.13 5.97 15.83
C VAL A 50 1.44 4.78 16.48
N LEU A 51 0.21 4.46 16.07
CA LEU A 51 -0.64 3.45 16.69
C LEU A 51 -0.64 2.09 15.95
N ILE A 52 0.28 1.88 15.01
CA ILE A 52 0.24 0.72 14.10
C ILE A 52 0.45 -0.63 14.82
N ASP A 53 1.14 -0.64 15.95
CA ASP A 53 1.32 -1.79 16.82
C ASP A 53 0.00 -2.25 17.47
N ARG A 54 -0.96 -1.33 17.62
CA ARG A 54 -2.29 -1.62 18.18
C ARG A 54 -3.27 -2.25 17.19
N VAL A 55 -2.90 -2.40 15.92
CA VAL A 55 -3.73 -3.08 14.92
C VAL A 55 -3.83 -4.58 15.21
N SER A 56 -2.75 -5.18 15.69
CA SER A 56 -2.73 -6.61 16.07
C SER A 56 -3.73 -6.90 17.21
N PRO A 57 -4.42 -8.06 17.18
CA PRO A 57 -4.19 -9.23 16.33
C PRO A 57 -4.93 -9.22 14.98
N THR A 58 -5.58 -8.11 14.61
CA THR A 58 -6.23 -8.01 13.30
C THR A 58 -5.17 -8.05 12.19
N PRO A 59 -5.32 -8.91 11.18
CA PRO A 59 -4.38 -8.96 10.05
C PRO A 59 -4.24 -7.61 9.35
N LEU A 60 -2.99 -7.24 9.03
CA LEU A 60 -2.66 -5.99 8.33
C LEU A 60 -2.01 -6.28 6.97
N LEU A 61 -2.55 -5.69 5.90
CA LEU A 61 -1.85 -5.52 4.63
C LEU A 61 -1.49 -4.04 4.46
N MET A 62 -0.22 -3.76 4.17
CA MET A 62 0.21 -2.45 3.68
C MET A 62 0.58 -2.57 2.20
N ILE A 63 0.01 -1.70 1.36
CA ILE A 63 0.39 -1.53 -0.05
C ILE A 63 1.13 -0.20 -0.15
N VAL A 64 2.41 -0.23 -0.51
CA VAL A 64 3.30 0.95 -0.46
C VAL A 64 3.91 1.20 -1.83
N GLY A 65 3.73 2.44 -2.33
CA GLY A 65 4.40 2.92 -3.54
C GLY A 65 5.90 3.11 -3.30
N GLU A 66 6.73 2.72 -4.26
CA GLU A 66 8.20 2.76 -4.10
C GLU A 66 8.82 4.14 -4.29
N GLN A 67 8.11 5.06 -4.94
CA GLN A 67 8.52 6.45 -5.17
C GLN A 67 7.44 7.42 -4.66
N ASP A 68 6.76 7.08 -3.57
CA ASP A 68 5.69 7.90 -3.00
C ASP A 68 6.26 9.14 -2.32
N THR A 69 5.85 10.32 -2.79
CA THR A 69 6.25 11.63 -2.26
C THR A 69 5.16 12.33 -1.45
N VAL A 70 3.97 11.73 -1.33
CA VAL A 70 2.84 12.27 -0.56
C VAL A 70 2.74 11.54 0.78
N THR A 71 2.70 10.22 0.76
CA THR A 71 2.83 9.35 1.94
C THR A 71 4.17 8.64 1.85
N LEU A 72 5.23 9.34 2.26
CA LEU A 72 6.62 8.97 2.04
C LEU A 72 6.87 7.46 2.24
N THR A 73 7.46 6.83 1.22
CA THR A 73 7.71 5.38 1.18
C THR A 73 8.44 4.88 2.44
N ASP A 74 9.47 5.60 2.88
CA ASP A 74 10.28 5.25 4.04
C ASP A 74 9.48 5.25 5.35
N THR A 75 8.55 6.20 5.49
CA THR A 75 7.65 6.34 6.64
C THR A 75 6.67 5.18 6.68
N GLY A 76 6.10 4.80 5.52
CA GLY A 76 5.24 3.62 5.39
C GLY A 76 5.97 2.32 5.74
N LEU A 77 7.17 2.12 5.21
CA LEU A 77 7.98 0.92 5.50
C LEU A 77 8.44 0.86 6.97
N THR A 78 8.77 2.01 7.56
CA THR A 78 9.11 2.11 9.00
C THR A 78 7.93 1.73 9.87
N ALA A 79 6.72 2.19 9.53
CA ALA A 79 5.50 1.79 10.22
C ALA A 79 5.25 0.28 10.08
N TYR A 80 5.37 -0.28 8.86
CA TYR A 80 5.23 -1.72 8.62
C TYR A 80 6.17 -2.56 9.49
N ASN A 81 7.43 -2.13 9.63
CA ASN A 81 8.41 -2.84 10.46
C ASN A 81 8.02 -2.84 11.95
N ARG A 82 7.40 -1.76 12.44
CA ARG A 82 6.89 -1.66 13.82
C ARG A 82 5.58 -2.41 14.05
N ALA A 83 4.77 -2.63 13.01
CA ALA A 83 3.51 -3.36 13.11
C ALA A 83 3.74 -4.79 13.63
N LEU A 84 2.78 -5.32 14.38
CA LEU A 84 2.82 -6.70 14.91
C LEU A 84 2.12 -7.67 13.95
N GLU A 85 2.37 -8.97 14.15
CA GLU A 85 1.79 -10.05 13.34
C GLU A 85 0.30 -10.29 13.64
N PRO A 86 -0.50 -10.80 12.68
CA PRO A 86 -0.12 -11.17 11.30
C PRO A 86 -0.09 -9.96 10.34
N LYS A 87 0.99 -9.80 9.57
CA LYS A 87 1.14 -8.68 8.62
C LYS A 87 1.71 -9.09 7.25
N GLN A 88 1.33 -8.36 6.20
CA GLN A 88 1.80 -8.53 4.83
C GLN A 88 2.16 -7.17 4.21
N LEU A 89 3.13 -7.16 3.29
CA LEU A 89 3.56 -5.98 2.55
C LEU A 89 3.51 -6.26 1.05
N ALA A 90 2.84 -5.39 0.30
CA ALA A 90 2.94 -5.32 -1.15
C ALA A 90 3.62 -4.01 -1.54
N ARG A 91 4.67 -4.09 -2.37
CA ARG A 91 5.37 -2.93 -2.90
C ARG A 91 4.96 -2.72 -4.35
N ILE A 92 4.62 -1.48 -4.70
CA ILE A 92 4.09 -1.12 -6.01
C ILE A 92 5.05 -0.11 -6.66
N PRO A 93 5.52 -0.35 -7.90
CA PRO A 93 6.36 0.62 -8.58
C PRO A 93 5.60 1.94 -8.82
N GLY A 94 6.31 3.05 -8.84
CA GLY A 94 5.72 4.38 -9.07
C GLY A 94 5.41 5.17 -7.81
N GLY A 95 4.78 6.32 -8.02
CA GLY A 95 4.44 7.30 -6.99
C GLY A 95 3.10 7.04 -6.30
N HIS A 96 2.64 8.05 -5.53
CA HIS A 96 1.45 7.97 -4.69
C HIS A 96 0.19 7.51 -5.44
N PHE A 97 0.02 7.96 -6.67
CA PHE A 97 -1.18 7.71 -7.47
C PHE A 97 -1.12 6.44 -8.33
N ALA A 98 0.05 5.77 -8.40
CA ALA A 98 0.22 4.57 -9.24
C ALA A 98 -0.77 3.43 -8.88
N PRO A 99 -1.04 3.11 -7.59
CA PRO A 99 -2.03 2.09 -7.22
C PRO A 99 -3.47 2.39 -7.67
N TYR A 100 -3.76 3.64 -8.04
CA TYR A 100 -5.08 4.06 -8.53
C TYR A 100 -5.15 4.14 -10.05
N THR A 101 -4.01 4.03 -10.73
CA THR A 101 -3.87 4.29 -12.16
C THR A 101 -3.08 3.16 -12.82
N THR A 102 -1.79 3.36 -13.10
CA THR A 102 -0.93 2.45 -13.87
C THR A 102 -0.75 1.10 -13.19
N GLU A 103 -0.76 1.06 -11.86
CA GLU A 103 -0.53 -0.14 -11.05
C GLU A 103 -1.78 -0.59 -10.28
N PHE A 104 -2.97 -0.24 -10.79
CA PHE A 104 -4.22 -0.67 -10.19
C PHE A 104 -4.38 -2.19 -10.16
N ALA A 105 -4.01 -2.88 -11.24
CA ALA A 105 -4.17 -4.33 -11.34
C ALA A 105 -3.38 -5.08 -10.25
N PRO A 106 -2.06 -4.88 -10.06
CA PRO A 106 -1.33 -5.54 -8.98
C PRO A 106 -1.77 -5.08 -7.58
N ALA A 107 -2.08 -3.80 -7.38
CA ALA A 107 -2.53 -3.29 -6.07
C ALA A 107 -3.88 -3.90 -5.65
N SER A 108 -4.85 -3.93 -6.57
CA SER A 108 -6.17 -4.52 -6.33
C SER A 108 -6.11 -6.05 -6.17
N ALA A 109 -5.23 -6.72 -6.91
CA ALA A 109 -5.01 -8.16 -6.75
C ALA A 109 -4.48 -8.50 -5.35
N ALA A 110 -3.49 -7.75 -4.85
CA ALA A 110 -2.96 -7.94 -3.50
C ALA A 110 -4.04 -7.72 -2.42
N ALA A 111 -4.82 -6.65 -2.54
CA ALA A 111 -5.90 -6.35 -1.60
C ALA A 111 -7.00 -7.43 -1.60
N THR A 112 -7.44 -7.86 -2.78
CA THR A 112 -8.50 -8.85 -2.90
C THR A 112 -8.07 -10.25 -2.45
N ALA A 113 -6.83 -10.66 -2.73
CA ALA A 113 -6.27 -11.91 -2.21
C ALA A 113 -6.22 -11.89 -0.67
N PHE A 114 -5.71 -10.80 -0.09
CA PHE A 114 -5.65 -10.63 1.36
C PHE A 114 -7.05 -10.68 2.02
N PHE A 115 -8.03 -9.98 1.46
CA PHE A 115 -9.39 -10.04 2.01
C PHE A 115 -10.02 -11.42 1.86
N ARG A 116 -9.78 -12.14 0.76
CA ARG A 116 -10.25 -13.53 0.62
C ARG A 116 -9.65 -14.42 1.71
N ASP A 117 -8.36 -14.28 2.00
CA ASP A 117 -7.68 -15.11 3.00
C ASP A 117 -8.12 -14.81 4.45
N HIS A 118 -8.63 -13.61 4.73
CA HIS A 118 -8.88 -13.14 6.10
C HIS A 118 -10.34 -12.81 6.44
N LEU A 119 -11.23 -12.66 5.45
CA LEU A 119 -12.63 -12.27 5.66
C LEU A 119 -13.64 -13.30 5.15
N THR A 120 -13.23 -14.34 4.43
CA THR A 120 -14.17 -15.44 4.16
C THR A 120 -14.43 -16.19 5.46
N PRO A 121 -15.69 -16.39 5.87
CA PRO A 121 -16.01 -17.38 6.90
C PRO A 121 -15.35 -18.69 6.47
N ASP A 122 -14.74 -19.43 7.40
CA ASP A 122 -14.21 -20.75 7.06
C ASP A 122 -15.33 -21.58 6.41
N GLY A 123 -15.23 -21.78 5.10
CA GLY A 123 -16.04 -22.76 4.39
C GLY A 123 -15.57 -24.13 4.83
N ASP A 124 -16.31 -24.70 5.79
CA ASP A 124 -16.22 -26.06 6.34
C ASP A 124 -14.86 -26.48 6.93
N CYS A 125 -14.78 -26.39 8.26
CA CYS A 125 -13.98 -27.36 9.02
C CYS A 125 -14.69 -28.73 8.91
N PRO A 126 -14.15 -29.75 8.22
CA PRO A 126 -14.68 -31.09 8.36
C PRO A 126 -14.53 -31.49 9.83
N ALA A 127 -15.63 -31.89 10.45
CA ALA A 127 -15.72 -32.20 11.87
C ALA A 127 -14.53 -33.09 12.33
N GLY A 128 -13.54 -32.48 12.99
CA GLY A 128 -12.40 -33.19 13.58
C GLY A 128 -11.01 -32.56 13.39
N GLY A 129 -10.84 -31.56 12.52
CA GLY A 129 -9.53 -30.94 12.28
C GLY A 129 -9.25 -29.72 13.18
N GLN A 130 -8.33 -29.82 14.14
CA GLN A 130 -7.85 -28.64 14.89
C GLN A 130 -7.31 -27.58 13.91
N ARG A 131 -7.69 -26.32 14.12
CA ARG A 131 -7.12 -25.16 13.42
C ARG A 131 -5.63 -25.10 13.72
N ARG A 132 -4.81 -25.72 12.87
CA ARG A 132 -3.37 -25.59 12.93
C ARG A 132 -3.05 -24.17 12.47
N PHE A 133 -2.70 -23.30 13.41
CA PHE A 133 -2.09 -22.01 13.11
C PHE A 133 -0.73 -22.31 12.47
N VAL A 134 -0.71 -22.52 11.15
CA VAL A 134 0.53 -22.73 10.42
C VAL A 134 1.20 -21.36 10.32
N ARG A 135 2.18 -21.12 11.20
CA ARG A 135 3.16 -20.04 11.02
C ARG A 135 3.89 -20.29 9.70
N ARG A 136 3.38 -19.74 8.60
CA ARG A 136 4.14 -19.61 7.35
C ARG A 136 5.14 -18.48 7.55
N THR A 137 6.31 -18.80 8.08
CA THR A 137 7.46 -17.90 8.00
C THR A 137 7.76 -17.64 6.52
N CYS A 138 7.58 -16.40 6.08
CA CYS A 138 8.03 -15.94 4.78
C CYS A 138 9.54 -16.16 4.68
N ARG A 139 9.96 -17.16 3.90
CA ARG A 139 11.38 -17.37 3.57
C ARG A 139 11.66 -16.50 2.35
N ILE A 140 12.33 -15.37 2.56
CA ILE A 140 12.88 -14.54 1.48
C ILE A 140 13.86 -15.43 0.69
N GLN A 141 13.50 -15.78 -0.55
CA GLN A 141 14.45 -16.40 -1.47
C GLN A 141 15.36 -15.30 -2.02
N HIS A 142 16.59 -15.22 -1.49
CA HIS A 142 17.69 -14.57 -2.20
C HIS A 142 18.12 -15.48 -3.36
N SER A 143 17.93 -15.02 -4.60
CA SER A 143 18.58 -15.60 -5.77
C SER A 143 20.07 -15.32 -5.67
N GLN A 144 20.88 -16.35 -5.43
CA GLN A 144 22.32 -16.30 -5.68
C GLN A 144 22.60 -16.85 -7.08
N ASP A 145 23.35 -16.06 -7.84
CA ASP A 145 23.78 -16.34 -9.20
C ASP A 145 24.55 -17.66 -9.32
N ALA A 146 24.14 -18.50 -10.28
CA ALA A 146 24.89 -19.68 -10.69
C ALA A 146 25.75 -19.33 -11.92
N LEU A 147 27.06 -19.17 -11.71
CA LEU A 147 28.06 -19.24 -12.77
C LEU A 147 28.28 -20.72 -13.17
N PRO A 148 28.20 -21.09 -14.46
CA PRO A 148 28.49 -22.45 -14.88
C PRO A 148 30.01 -22.70 -14.96
N SER A 149 30.48 -23.69 -14.20
CA SER A 149 31.80 -24.29 -14.36
C SER A 149 31.87 -25.15 -15.62
N ALA A 150 32.82 -24.88 -16.53
CA ALA A 150 33.09 -25.76 -17.66
C ALA A 150 34.60 -25.97 -17.86
N GLY A 151 35.00 -27.23 -17.80
CA GLY A 151 35.99 -27.79 -18.72
C GLY A 151 37.45 -27.83 -18.26
N ALA A 152 37.82 -28.87 -17.52
CA ALA A 152 39.16 -29.44 -17.60
C ALA A 152 39.04 -30.92 -17.99
N ARG A 153 39.48 -31.25 -19.21
CA ARG A 153 39.95 -32.59 -19.60
C ARG A 153 40.72 -32.52 -20.94
N CYS A 154 41.89 -33.14 -20.88
CA CYS A 154 42.98 -33.30 -21.86
C CYS A 154 43.85 -32.05 -22.07
#